data_AF-A0A1S2Z0T6-F1
#
_entry.id   AF-A0A1S2Z0T6-F1
#
_cell.length_a   1.000
_cell.length_b   1.000
_cell.length_c   1.000
_cell.angle_alpha   90.00
_cell.angle_beta   90.00
_cell.angle_gamma   90.00
#
_symmetry.space_group_name_H-M   'P 1'
#
loop_
_entity.id
_entity.type
_entity.pdbx_description
1 polymer ?
#
loop_
_entity_poly.entity_id
_entity_poly.type
_entity_poly.pdbx_seq_one_letter_code
_entity_poly.pdbx_strand_id
1 'polypeptide(L)'
;MKEERRRKEDWIVDLRRNRKMLMNRSQDQRSRPAKPATIHGCALSGDLIGLQKLLRDNPSLLNDTNPVMANTPLHVSAGNNRVEIVKFLLEWQGPEKVEIEAKNMYGETPLHMAAKNGCSEAAELLLAHGASVEARANNGMTPLHLAVWYSLRAEEFLTVKTLLDYNADCSAKDNEGMTPLNHLTQGPGNEKLRELLNWHLEEQRKRRAIEACSETKAKMDGLEKEMSHIVGLNELKVQLRKWAKGMLLDERRRALGLHVGTRRPPHMAFLGNPGTGKTMVARILGRLLHMVGILPTDKVTEVQRTDLVGEFVGHTGPKTRRKIQEAEGGILFVDEAYRLIPMQKADDKDYGLEALEEIMSVMDSGKIVVIFAGYSEPMKRVITSNEGFCRRVTKFFHFNDFNSKELAQIFHIKMNNLSEGSLLYGFKLHSDCSLEAIAAMIERETTEKQRKETNGGLVDTMLVNARENLDLRLSFDCIDTEELLTITLEDLEAGLGLLSQ
;
A
#
# COMPACT_ATOMS: atom_id res chain seq x y z
N MET A 1 7.30 -34.29 -24.87
CA MET A 1 7.19 -34.11 -26.34
C MET A 1 6.40 -35.19 -27.09
N LYS A 2 6.83 -36.48 -27.20
CA LYS A 2 6.04 -37.51 -27.94
C LYS A 2 4.79 -37.99 -27.18
N GLU A 3 4.88 -38.19 -25.87
CA GLU A 3 3.74 -38.49 -24.97
C GLU A 3 2.65 -37.39 -25.00
N GLU A 4 3.07 -36.18 -25.31
CA GLU A 4 2.32 -34.94 -25.14
C GLU A 4 1.63 -34.50 -26.44
N ARG A 5 2.26 -34.80 -27.59
CA ARG A 5 1.54 -34.88 -28.87
C ARG A 5 0.45 -35.94 -28.83
N ARG A 6 0.71 -37.10 -28.20
CA ARG A 6 -0.32 -38.14 -27.98
C ARG A 6 -1.49 -37.63 -27.15
N ARG A 7 -1.27 -36.94 -26.02
CA ARG A 7 -2.37 -36.36 -25.23
C ARG A 7 -3.15 -35.26 -25.97
N LYS A 8 -2.48 -34.42 -26.77
CA LYS A 8 -3.15 -33.43 -27.65
C LYS A 8 -3.92 -34.10 -28.78
N GLU A 9 -3.42 -35.19 -29.35
CA GLU A 9 -4.10 -36.01 -30.36
C GLU A 9 -5.30 -36.75 -29.76
N ASP A 10 -5.17 -37.33 -28.56
CA ASP A 10 -6.24 -38.02 -27.83
C ASP A 10 -7.37 -37.04 -27.46
N TRP A 11 -7.03 -35.81 -27.05
CA TRP A 11 -8.01 -34.75 -26.82
C TRP A 11 -8.74 -34.31 -28.10
N ILE A 12 -8.02 -34.20 -29.23
CA ILE A 12 -8.62 -33.92 -30.56
C ILE A 12 -9.50 -35.09 -31.03
N VAL A 13 -9.12 -36.34 -30.72
CA VAL A 13 -9.86 -37.55 -31.07
C VAL A 13 -11.16 -37.67 -30.27
N ASP A 14 -11.15 -37.37 -28.96
CA ASP A 14 -12.37 -37.35 -28.14
C ASP A 14 -13.34 -36.24 -28.56
N LEU A 15 -12.84 -35.08 -28.98
CA LEU A 15 -13.65 -34.01 -29.58
C LEU A 15 -14.27 -34.41 -30.92
N ARG A 16 -13.54 -35.14 -31.77
CA ARG A 16 -14.09 -35.71 -33.02
C ARG A 16 -15.14 -36.79 -32.73
N ARG A 17 -14.96 -37.58 -31.68
CA ARG A 17 -15.89 -38.64 -31.23
C ARG A 17 -17.21 -38.05 -30.74
N ASN A 18 -17.17 -36.96 -29.98
CA ASN A 18 -18.37 -36.23 -29.54
C ASN A 18 -19.12 -35.56 -30.70
N ARG A 19 -18.43 -34.98 -31.68
CA ARG A 19 -19.09 -34.39 -32.88
C ARG A 19 -19.70 -35.46 -33.80
N LYS A 20 -19.06 -36.63 -33.95
CA LYS A 20 -19.63 -37.78 -34.70
C LYS A 20 -20.84 -38.40 -33.99
N MET A 21 -20.84 -38.48 -32.66
CA MET A 21 -22.01 -38.94 -31.89
C MET A 21 -23.21 -37.98 -31.98
N LEU A 22 -22.97 -36.66 -32.10
CA LEU A 22 -24.04 -35.67 -32.27
C LEU A 22 -24.62 -35.65 -33.70
N MET A 23 -23.79 -35.93 -34.73
CA MET A 23 -24.24 -36.03 -36.13
C MET A 23 -24.94 -37.35 -36.47
N ASN A 24 -24.60 -38.49 -35.83
CA ASN A 24 -25.20 -39.80 -36.15
C ASN A 24 -26.56 -40.08 -35.47
N ARG A 25 -27.07 -39.18 -34.62
CA ARG A 25 -28.39 -39.35 -33.98
C ARG A 25 -29.58 -38.90 -34.82
N SER A 26 -29.35 -38.37 -36.03
CA SER A 26 -30.40 -37.90 -36.94
C SER A 26 -30.96 -38.98 -37.88
N GLN A 27 -30.56 -40.26 -37.76
CA GLN A 27 -31.02 -41.32 -38.69
C GLN A 27 -31.54 -42.61 -38.07
N ASP A 28 -31.79 -42.69 -36.75
CA ASP A 28 -32.37 -43.90 -36.16
C ASP A 28 -33.62 -43.58 -35.31
N GLN A 29 -34.75 -43.37 -36.00
CA GLN A 29 -36.06 -43.32 -35.38
C GLN A 29 -36.53 -44.75 -35.05
N ARG A 30 -36.19 -45.22 -33.85
CA ARG A 30 -36.97 -46.25 -33.15
C ARG A 30 -37.32 -45.75 -31.76
N SER A 31 -38.63 -45.69 -31.51
CA SER A 31 -39.30 -45.20 -30.31
C SER A 31 -38.73 -45.82 -29.03
N ARG A 32 -37.98 -45.00 -28.28
CA ARG A 32 -37.64 -45.26 -26.87
C ARG A 32 -38.54 -44.40 -25.99
N PRO A 33 -38.99 -44.89 -24.82
CA PRO A 33 -39.79 -44.10 -23.89
C PRO A 33 -38.96 -42.87 -23.44
N ALA A 34 -39.59 -41.70 -23.42
CA ALA A 34 -38.95 -40.44 -23.09
C ALA A 34 -38.37 -40.50 -21.66
N LYS A 35 -37.05 -40.33 -21.55
CA LYS A 35 -36.38 -40.18 -20.25
C LYS A 35 -36.96 -38.94 -19.54
N PRO A 36 -37.14 -38.97 -18.20
CA PRO A 36 -37.63 -37.80 -17.47
C PRO A 36 -36.72 -36.60 -17.70
N ALA A 37 -37.30 -35.43 -17.94
CA ALA A 37 -36.57 -34.19 -18.20
C ALA A 37 -35.80 -33.78 -16.94
N THR A 38 -34.47 -33.75 -17.02
CA THR A 38 -33.60 -33.28 -15.93
C THR A 38 -33.36 -31.78 -16.07
N ILE A 39 -33.01 -31.10 -14.97
CA ILE A 39 -32.76 -29.66 -15.01
C ILE A 39 -31.61 -29.30 -15.96
N HIS A 40 -30.54 -30.11 -16.00
CA HIS A 40 -29.45 -29.94 -16.97
C HIS A 40 -29.90 -30.21 -18.42
N GLY A 41 -30.87 -31.10 -18.63
CA GLY A 41 -31.47 -31.36 -19.94
C GLY A 41 -32.28 -30.18 -20.46
N CYS A 42 -33.07 -29.54 -19.59
CA CYS A 42 -33.76 -28.29 -19.89
C CYS A 42 -32.76 -27.15 -20.16
N ALA A 43 -31.72 -27.02 -19.33
CA ALA A 43 -30.64 -26.04 -19.52
C ALA A 43 -29.87 -26.24 -20.84
N LEU A 44 -29.70 -27.49 -21.29
CA LEU A 44 -29.04 -27.81 -22.57
C LEU A 44 -29.95 -27.52 -23.77
N SER A 45 -31.21 -27.92 -23.70
CA SER A 45 -32.17 -27.82 -24.81
C SER A 45 -32.73 -26.41 -24.99
N GLY A 46 -32.70 -25.57 -23.96
CA GLY A 46 -33.34 -24.25 -23.97
C GLY A 46 -34.80 -24.27 -23.51
N ASP A 47 -35.27 -25.37 -22.91
CA ASP A 47 -36.63 -25.48 -22.36
C ASP A 47 -36.79 -24.71 -21.05
N LEU A 48 -37.03 -23.40 -21.17
CA LEU A 48 -37.24 -22.50 -20.03
C LEU A 48 -38.45 -22.90 -19.18
N ILE A 49 -39.55 -23.33 -19.83
CA ILE A 49 -40.80 -23.68 -19.14
C ILE A 49 -40.60 -24.93 -18.28
N GLY A 50 -39.96 -25.96 -18.84
CA GLY A 50 -39.60 -27.16 -18.10
C GLY A 50 -38.66 -26.86 -16.94
N LEU A 51 -37.65 -26.01 -17.15
CA LEU A 51 -36.71 -25.59 -16.10
C LEU A 51 -37.42 -24.82 -14.97
N GLN A 52 -38.29 -23.87 -15.31
CA GLN A 52 -39.11 -23.12 -14.34
C GLN A 52 -40.00 -24.01 -13.50
N LYS A 53 -40.63 -25.02 -14.14
CA LYS A 53 -41.45 -26.00 -13.44
C LYS A 53 -40.62 -26.82 -12.45
N LEU A 54 -39.47 -27.34 -12.89
CA LEU A 54 -38.58 -28.13 -12.04
C LEU A 54 -38.06 -27.34 -10.83
N LEU A 55 -37.68 -26.08 -11.01
CA LEU A 55 -37.21 -25.24 -9.90
C LEU A 55 -38.32 -24.78 -8.95
N ARG A 56 -39.55 -24.64 -9.45
CA ARG A 56 -40.71 -24.39 -8.60
C ARG A 56 -41.02 -25.62 -7.73
N ASP A 57 -40.97 -26.81 -8.32
CA ASP A 57 -41.27 -28.07 -7.64
C ASP A 57 -40.13 -28.47 -6.68
N ASN A 58 -38.87 -28.22 -7.05
CA ASN A 58 -37.70 -28.46 -6.21
C ASN A 58 -36.60 -27.40 -6.41
N PRO A 59 -36.57 -26.35 -5.56
CA PRO A 59 -35.56 -25.28 -5.63
C PRO A 59 -34.11 -25.74 -5.45
N SER A 60 -33.87 -26.88 -4.79
CA SER A 60 -32.50 -27.39 -4.55
C SER A 60 -31.78 -27.81 -5.83
N LEU A 61 -32.50 -27.87 -6.95
CA LEU A 61 -31.94 -28.17 -8.27
C LEU A 61 -31.16 -26.99 -8.86
N LEU A 62 -31.29 -25.77 -8.29
CA LEU A 62 -30.70 -24.53 -8.82
C LEU A 62 -29.19 -24.65 -9.07
N ASN A 63 -28.46 -25.21 -8.11
CA ASN A 63 -27.02 -25.40 -8.16
C ASN A 63 -26.63 -26.89 -8.27
N ASP A 64 -27.58 -27.77 -8.60
CA ASP A 64 -27.31 -29.21 -8.68
C ASP A 64 -26.28 -29.54 -9.76
N THR A 65 -25.37 -30.47 -9.46
CA THR A 65 -24.25 -30.76 -10.35
C THR A 65 -24.47 -32.06 -11.10
N ASN A 66 -24.21 -32.05 -12.41
CA ASN A 66 -24.34 -33.28 -13.20
C ASN A 66 -23.23 -34.29 -12.82
N PRO A 67 -23.49 -35.61 -12.88
CA PRO A 67 -22.58 -36.61 -12.32
C PRO A 67 -21.28 -36.80 -13.12
N VAL A 68 -21.22 -36.31 -14.36
CA VAL A 68 -20.08 -36.55 -15.25
C VAL A 68 -19.05 -35.44 -15.16
N MET A 69 -19.49 -34.18 -15.20
CA MET A 69 -18.59 -33.02 -15.26
C MET A 69 -18.71 -32.09 -14.06
N ALA A 70 -19.63 -32.39 -13.12
CA ALA A 70 -20.00 -31.50 -12.03
C ALA A 70 -20.49 -30.11 -12.53
N ASN A 71 -21.14 -30.07 -13.70
CA ASN A 71 -21.70 -28.82 -14.23
C ASN A 71 -23.05 -28.52 -13.58
N THR A 72 -23.22 -27.29 -13.08
CA THR A 72 -24.53 -26.76 -12.67
C THR A 72 -25.43 -26.46 -13.89
N PRO A 73 -26.75 -26.23 -13.72
CA PRO A 73 -27.61 -25.78 -14.81
C PRO A 73 -27.05 -24.52 -15.50
N LEU A 74 -26.47 -23.59 -14.72
CA LEU A 74 -25.86 -22.36 -15.22
C LEU A 74 -24.64 -22.63 -16.11
N HIS A 75 -23.78 -23.61 -15.77
CA HIS A 75 -22.67 -24.01 -16.65
C HIS A 75 -23.18 -24.52 -18.01
N VAL A 76 -24.23 -25.34 -17.98
CA VAL A 76 -24.78 -25.97 -19.18
C VAL A 76 -25.47 -24.93 -20.07
N SER A 77 -26.32 -24.07 -19.50
CA SER A 77 -27.00 -23.03 -20.26
C SER A 77 -26.01 -22.00 -20.81
N ALA A 78 -25.01 -21.59 -20.03
CA ALA A 78 -23.98 -20.64 -20.45
C ALA A 78 -23.13 -21.19 -21.61
N GLY A 79 -22.67 -22.44 -21.49
CA GLY A 79 -21.87 -23.09 -22.54
C GLY A 79 -22.66 -23.44 -23.82
N ASN A 80 -23.99 -23.28 -23.84
CA ASN A 80 -24.82 -23.52 -25.02
C ASN A 80 -25.57 -22.26 -25.48
N ASN A 81 -25.15 -21.09 -25.01
CA ASN A 81 -25.76 -19.79 -25.29
C ASN A 81 -27.29 -19.78 -25.09
N ARG A 82 -27.80 -20.45 -24.04
CA ARG A 82 -29.23 -20.42 -23.69
C ARG A 82 -29.52 -19.18 -22.86
N VAL A 83 -29.46 -18.01 -23.52
CA VAL A 83 -29.55 -16.67 -22.91
C VAL A 83 -30.72 -16.53 -21.95
N GLU A 84 -31.92 -16.95 -22.36
CA GLU A 84 -33.13 -16.84 -21.51
C GLU A 84 -33.04 -17.68 -20.24
N ILE A 85 -32.42 -18.86 -20.30
CA ILE A 85 -32.18 -19.70 -19.12
C ILE A 85 -31.09 -19.09 -18.24
N VAL A 86 -30.00 -18.61 -18.83
CA VAL A 86 -28.93 -17.92 -18.09
C VAL A 86 -29.51 -16.72 -17.33
N LYS A 87 -30.27 -15.87 -18.01
CA LYS A 87 -30.94 -14.71 -17.42
C LYS A 87 -31.89 -15.13 -16.29
N PHE A 88 -32.76 -16.10 -16.54
CA PHE A 88 -33.69 -16.59 -15.53
C PHE A 88 -32.99 -17.14 -14.28
N LEU A 89 -31.91 -17.90 -14.44
CA LEU A 89 -31.14 -18.44 -13.33
C LEU A 89 -30.41 -17.34 -12.54
N LEU A 90 -29.88 -16.32 -13.22
CA LEU A 90 -29.22 -15.17 -12.60
C LEU A 90 -30.19 -14.26 -11.83
N GLU A 91 -31.41 -14.12 -12.34
CA GLU A 91 -32.49 -13.31 -11.75
C GLU A 91 -33.41 -14.14 -10.83
N TRP A 92 -33.01 -15.37 -10.46
CA TRP A 92 -33.82 -16.26 -9.63
C TRP A 92 -34.09 -15.67 -8.24
N GLN A 93 -35.36 -15.61 -7.85
CA GLN A 93 -35.84 -15.05 -6.57
C GLN A 93 -36.30 -16.12 -5.57
N GLY A 94 -35.85 -17.37 -5.73
CA GLY A 94 -36.19 -18.45 -4.81
C GLY A 94 -35.34 -18.45 -3.51
N PRO A 95 -35.51 -19.48 -2.66
CA PRO A 95 -34.86 -19.53 -1.35
C PRO A 95 -33.33 -19.71 -1.43
N GLU A 96 -32.85 -20.34 -2.51
CA GLU A 96 -31.43 -20.53 -2.78
C GLU A 96 -30.92 -19.48 -3.75
N LYS A 97 -29.67 -19.03 -3.54
CA LYS A 97 -28.97 -18.11 -4.45
C LYS A 97 -28.18 -18.91 -5.48
N VAL A 98 -28.20 -18.45 -6.73
CA VAL A 98 -27.41 -19.05 -7.80
C VAL A 98 -25.91 -18.88 -7.54
N GLU A 99 -25.14 -19.96 -7.71
CA GLU A 99 -23.69 -19.94 -7.59
C GLU A 99 -23.04 -19.59 -8.93
N ILE A 100 -22.87 -18.29 -9.18
CA ILE A 100 -22.27 -17.75 -10.42
C ILE A 100 -20.81 -18.22 -10.59
N GLU A 101 -20.10 -18.45 -9.49
CA GLU A 101 -18.70 -18.89 -9.46
C GLU A 101 -18.54 -20.39 -9.13
N ALA A 102 -19.62 -21.18 -9.26
CA ALA A 102 -19.52 -22.63 -9.09
C ALA A 102 -18.44 -23.21 -10.02
N LYS A 103 -17.71 -24.22 -9.55
CA LYS A 103 -16.60 -24.83 -10.29
C LYS A 103 -16.94 -26.27 -10.66
N ASN A 104 -16.77 -26.58 -11.94
CA ASN A 104 -16.91 -27.95 -12.44
C ASN A 104 -15.64 -28.80 -12.16
N MET A 105 -15.58 -30.04 -12.67
CA MET A 105 -14.44 -30.94 -12.45
C MET A 105 -13.07 -30.41 -12.94
N TYR A 106 -13.07 -29.43 -13.86
CA TYR A 106 -11.87 -28.77 -14.38
C TYR A 106 -11.55 -27.45 -13.68
N GLY A 107 -12.32 -27.09 -12.65
CA GLY A 107 -12.25 -25.78 -12.00
C GLY A 107 -12.82 -24.65 -12.86
N GLU A 108 -13.48 -24.96 -13.97
CA GLU A 108 -14.09 -23.99 -14.88
C GLU A 108 -15.40 -23.49 -14.27
N THR A 109 -15.63 -22.17 -14.35
CA THR A 109 -16.88 -21.51 -13.97
C THR A 109 -17.86 -21.46 -15.16
N PRO A 110 -19.14 -21.07 -14.99
CA PRO A 110 -20.03 -20.84 -16.11
C PRO A 110 -19.48 -19.86 -17.16
N LEU A 111 -18.72 -18.85 -16.74
CA LEU A 111 -18.06 -17.91 -17.66
C LEU A 111 -16.96 -18.59 -18.49
N HIS A 112 -16.20 -19.52 -17.90
CA HIS A 112 -15.25 -20.34 -18.67
C HIS A 112 -15.97 -21.20 -19.72
N MET A 113 -17.12 -21.78 -19.38
CA MET A 113 -17.91 -22.60 -20.32
C MET A 113 -18.46 -21.75 -21.48
N ALA A 114 -18.96 -20.54 -21.20
CA ALA A 114 -19.36 -19.60 -22.23
C ALA A 114 -18.19 -19.21 -23.14
N ALA A 115 -17.04 -18.86 -22.54
CA ALA A 115 -15.82 -18.50 -23.27
C ALA A 115 -15.28 -19.63 -24.16
N LYS A 116 -15.19 -20.84 -23.62
CA LYS A 116 -14.71 -22.04 -24.31
C LYS A 116 -15.52 -22.43 -25.54
N ASN A 117 -16.80 -22.03 -25.55
CA ASN A 117 -17.74 -22.33 -26.64
C ASN A 117 -18.15 -21.08 -27.44
N GLY A 118 -17.49 -19.93 -27.22
CA GLY A 118 -17.77 -18.69 -27.96
C GLY A 118 -19.17 -18.10 -27.73
N CYS A 119 -19.80 -18.39 -26.60
CA CYS A 119 -21.16 -17.93 -26.27
C CYS A 119 -21.11 -16.50 -25.70
N SER A 120 -20.96 -15.49 -26.56
CA SER A 120 -20.71 -14.10 -26.16
C SER A 120 -21.86 -13.48 -25.36
N GLU A 121 -23.12 -13.74 -25.72
CA GLU A 121 -24.30 -13.18 -25.04
C GLU A 121 -24.44 -13.75 -23.62
N ALA A 122 -24.23 -15.06 -23.46
CA ALA A 122 -24.17 -15.68 -22.14
C ALA A 122 -22.99 -15.15 -21.31
N ALA A 123 -21.82 -14.95 -21.92
CA ALA A 123 -20.66 -14.37 -21.24
C ALA A 123 -20.93 -12.93 -20.77
N GLU A 124 -21.55 -12.10 -21.60
CA GLU A 124 -21.94 -10.73 -21.27
C GLU A 124 -22.93 -10.69 -20.10
N LEU A 125 -23.97 -11.53 -20.12
CA LEU A 125 -24.92 -11.62 -19.00
C LEU A 125 -24.26 -12.03 -17.69
N LEU A 126 -23.36 -13.01 -17.73
CA LEU A 126 -22.62 -13.46 -16.55
C LEU A 126 -21.76 -12.33 -15.97
N LEU A 127 -21.02 -11.62 -16.82
CA LEU A 127 -20.18 -10.49 -16.42
C LEU A 127 -21.00 -9.34 -15.85
N ALA A 128 -22.14 -9.01 -16.47
CA ALA A 128 -23.07 -8.00 -15.97
C ALA A 128 -23.64 -8.33 -14.57
N HIS A 129 -23.73 -9.61 -14.23
CA HIS A 129 -24.17 -10.10 -12.91
C HIS A 129 -23.02 -10.39 -11.94
N GLY A 130 -21.81 -9.90 -12.23
CA GLY A 130 -20.67 -9.95 -11.32
C GLY A 130 -19.85 -11.24 -11.38
N ALA A 131 -19.94 -12.02 -12.47
CA ALA A 131 -19.02 -13.12 -12.70
C ALA A 131 -17.57 -12.61 -12.79
N SER A 132 -16.62 -13.33 -12.19
CA SER A 132 -15.22 -12.94 -12.17
C SER A 132 -14.57 -13.17 -13.53
N VAL A 133 -14.23 -12.06 -14.21
CA VAL A 133 -13.51 -12.09 -15.51
C VAL A 133 -12.14 -12.76 -15.41
N GLU A 134 -11.53 -12.73 -14.21
CA GLU A 134 -10.21 -13.31 -13.90
C GLU A 134 -10.28 -14.64 -13.14
N ALA A 135 -11.44 -15.32 -13.14
CA ALA A 135 -11.57 -16.63 -12.54
C ALA A 135 -10.51 -17.60 -13.12
N ARG A 136 -9.96 -18.49 -12.29
CA ARG A 136 -8.93 -19.46 -12.70
C ARG A 136 -9.43 -20.90 -12.63
N ALA A 137 -9.32 -21.59 -13.76
CA ALA A 137 -9.48 -23.04 -13.85
C ALA A 137 -8.30 -23.79 -13.21
N ASN A 138 -8.39 -25.13 -13.11
CA ASN A 138 -7.37 -25.95 -12.44
C ASN A 138 -5.98 -25.86 -13.08
N ASN A 139 -5.91 -25.54 -14.38
CA ASN A 139 -4.67 -25.29 -15.12
C ASN A 139 -4.21 -23.82 -15.10
N GLY A 140 -4.86 -22.97 -14.30
CA GLY A 140 -4.56 -21.54 -14.20
C GLY A 140 -5.06 -20.69 -15.35
N MET A 141 -5.73 -21.27 -16.36
CA MET A 141 -6.31 -20.51 -17.46
C MET A 141 -7.49 -19.66 -16.98
N THR A 142 -7.60 -18.47 -17.57
CA THR A 142 -8.74 -17.56 -17.40
C THR A 142 -9.76 -17.74 -18.54
N PRO A 143 -11.00 -17.21 -18.43
CA PRO A 143 -11.95 -17.21 -19.55
C PRO A 143 -11.37 -16.67 -20.85
N LEU A 144 -10.51 -15.64 -20.79
CA LEU A 144 -9.86 -15.06 -21.98
C LEU A 144 -8.96 -16.07 -22.70
N HIS A 145 -8.25 -16.94 -21.98
CA HIS A 145 -7.45 -18.01 -22.59
C HIS A 145 -8.33 -18.97 -23.41
N LEU A 146 -9.46 -19.39 -22.84
CA LEU A 146 -10.39 -20.32 -23.50
C LEU A 146 -11.11 -19.68 -24.69
N ALA A 147 -11.49 -18.40 -24.59
CA ALA A 147 -12.09 -17.64 -25.69
C ALA A 147 -11.14 -17.46 -26.87
N VAL A 148 -9.84 -17.22 -26.59
CA VAL A 148 -8.82 -17.18 -27.64
C VAL A 148 -8.69 -18.54 -28.32
N TRP A 149 -8.70 -19.64 -27.57
CA TRP A 149 -8.62 -20.97 -28.15
C TRP A 149 -9.82 -21.35 -29.02
N TYR A 150 -11.02 -20.91 -28.62
CA TYR A 150 -12.24 -21.05 -29.44
C TYR A 150 -12.13 -20.27 -30.75
N SER A 151 -11.71 -19.00 -30.67
CA SER A 151 -11.60 -18.10 -31.82
C SER A 151 -10.70 -18.66 -32.93
N LEU A 152 -9.65 -19.43 -32.57
CA LEU A 152 -8.76 -20.11 -33.53
C LEU A 152 -9.48 -21.15 -34.42
N ARG A 153 -10.64 -21.65 -34.00
CA ARG A 153 -11.38 -22.71 -34.68
C ARG A 153 -12.61 -22.21 -35.43
N ALA A 154 -13.17 -21.09 -35.01
CA ALA A 154 -14.44 -20.56 -35.48
C ALA A 154 -14.33 -19.25 -36.28
N GLU A 155 -13.14 -18.63 -36.35
CA GLU A 155 -12.90 -17.30 -36.96
C GLU A 155 -13.76 -16.16 -36.37
N GLU A 156 -14.39 -16.40 -35.21
CA GLU A 156 -15.19 -15.45 -34.46
C GLU A 156 -14.51 -15.14 -33.13
N PHE A 157 -14.40 -13.85 -32.79
CA PHE A 157 -13.75 -13.39 -31.56
C PHE A 157 -14.63 -12.42 -30.74
N LEU A 158 -15.96 -12.47 -30.93
CA LEU A 158 -16.89 -11.61 -30.18
C LEU A 158 -16.79 -11.83 -28.68
N THR A 159 -16.67 -13.09 -28.24
CA THR A 159 -16.48 -13.40 -26.82
C THR A 159 -15.15 -12.86 -26.28
N VAL A 160 -14.07 -12.85 -27.09
CA VAL A 160 -12.81 -12.20 -26.70
C VAL A 160 -13.04 -10.69 -26.51
N LYS A 161 -13.75 -10.05 -27.44
CA LYS A 161 -14.09 -8.63 -27.32
C LYS A 161 -14.90 -8.34 -26.06
N THR A 162 -15.96 -9.12 -25.78
CA THR A 162 -16.75 -8.99 -24.55
C THR A 162 -15.89 -9.08 -23.30
N LEU A 163 -15.01 -10.09 -23.20
CA LEU A 163 -14.12 -10.23 -22.04
C LEU A 163 -13.17 -9.02 -21.89
N LEU A 164 -12.63 -8.51 -23.00
CA LEU A 164 -11.75 -7.34 -23.01
C LEU A 164 -12.49 -6.03 -22.65
N ASP A 165 -13.74 -5.87 -23.09
CA ASP A 165 -14.61 -4.74 -22.73
C ASP A 165 -14.90 -4.72 -21.22
N TYR A 166 -14.90 -5.90 -20.58
CA TYR A 166 -14.95 -6.07 -19.11
C TYR A 166 -13.56 -6.16 -18.46
N ASN A 167 -12.53 -5.58 -19.08
CA ASN A 167 -11.16 -5.44 -18.56
C ASN A 167 -10.41 -6.75 -18.28
N ALA A 168 -10.67 -7.83 -19.02
CA ALA A 168 -9.86 -9.06 -18.90
C ALA A 168 -8.36 -8.80 -19.10
N ASP A 169 -7.50 -9.35 -18.24
CA ASP A 169 -6.06 -9.11 -18.26
C ASP A 169 -5.35 -9.89 -19.40
N CYS A 170 -4.90 -9.15 -20.43
CA CYS A 170 -4.14 -9.73 -21.54
C CYS A 170 -2.78 -10.28 -21.13
N SER A 171 -2.28 -9.92 -19.94
CA SER A 171 -0.99 -10.36 -19.40
C SER A 171 -1.09 -11.51 -18.40
N ALA A 172 -2.30 -11.97 -18.09
CA ALA A 172 -2.52 -13.09 -17.18
C ALA A 172 -1.79 -14.35 -17.68
N LYS A 173 -1.10 -15.03 -16.76
CA LYS A 173 -0.37 -16.27 -17.05
C LYS A 173 -1.11 -17.47 -16.45
N ASP A 174 -1.23 -18.51 -17.25
CA ASP A 174 -1.63 -19.86 -16.80
C ASP A 174 -0.50 -20.57 -16.05
N ASN A 175 -0.73 -21.82 -15.63
CA ASN A 175 0.27 -22.61 -14.88
C ASN A 175 1.51 -22.97 -15.72
N GLU A 176 1.45 -22.85 -17.05
CA GLU A 176 2.59 -23.03 -17.96
C GLU A 176 3.34 -21.71 -18.22
N GLY A 177 2.89 -20.61 -17.61
CA GLY A 177 3.47 -19.27 -17.81
C GLY A 177 3.05 -18.62 -19.14
N MET A 178 2.07 -19.19 -19.84
CA MET A 178 1.59 -18.72 -21.14
C MET A 178 0.48 -17.69 -20.96
N THR A 179 0.51 -16.63 -21.79
CA THR A 179 -0.55 -15.62 -21.85
C THR A 179 -1.58 -15.98 -22.93
N PRO A 180 -2.77 -15.35 -22.97
CA PRO A 180 -3.74 -15.56 -24.04
C PRO A 180 -3.14 -15.35 -25.44
N LEU A 181 -2.26 -14.35 -25.60
CA LEU A 181 -1.55 -14.09 -26.85
C LEU A 181 -0.62 -15.24 -27.26
N ASN A 182 0.06 -15.88 -26.30
CA ASN A 182 0.98 -16.99 -26.57
C ASN A 182 0.25 -18.25 -27.09
N HIS A 183 -1.03 -18.41 -26.77
CA HIS A 183 -1.87 -19.51 -27.25
C HIS A 183 -2.28 -19.35 -28.73
N LEU A 184 -2.05 -18.19 -29.36
CA LEU A 184 -2.26 -18.02 -30.80
C LEU A 184 -1.19 -18.74 -31.62
N THR A 185 -1.59 -19.60 -32.55
CA THR A 185 -0.67 -20.25 -33.50
C THR A 185 -0.04 -19.23 -34.47
N GLN A 186 1.22 -19.44 -34.84
CA GLN A 186 1.90 -18.70 -35.90
C GLN A 186 1.38 -19.21 -37.26
N GLY A 187 0.29 -18.63 -37.77
CA GLY A 187 -0.29 -19.01 -39.07
C GLY A 187 -1.30 -17.96 -39.57
N PRO A 188 -1.60 -17.97 -40.88
CA PRO A 188 -2.57 -17.05 -41.48
C PRO A 188 -3.98 -17.31 -40.94
N GLY A 189 -4.76 -16.25 -40.73
CA GLY A 189 -6.15 -16.30 -40.24
C GLY A 189 -6.41 -15.65 -38.87
N ASN A 190 -5.36 -15.46 -38.04
CA ASN A 190 -5.51 -14.92 -36.68
C ASN A 190 -4.98 -13.48 -36.51
N GLU A 191 -4.71 -12.78 -37.61
CA GLU A 191 -4.09 -11.45 -37.62
C GLU A 191 -4.94 -10.44 -36.85
N LYS A 192 -6.24 -10.36 -37.15
CA LYS A 192 -7.18 -9.44 -36.49
C LYS A 192 -7.27 -9.66 -34.97
N LEU A 193 -7.31 -10.92 -34.53
CA LEU A 193 -7.34 -11.26 -33.11
C LEU A 193 -6.03 -10.92 -32.41
N ARG A 194 -4.90 -11.15 -33.08
CA ARG A 194 -3.57 -10.79 -32.58
C ARG A 194 -3.43 -9.26 -32.46
N GLU A 195 -3.89 -8.51 -33.46
CA GLU A 195 -3.93 -7.04 -33.42
C GLU A 195 -4.79 -6.53 -32.28
N LEU A 196 -5.99 -7.11 -32.08
CA LEU A 196 -6.88 -6.75 -30.97
C LEU A 196 -6.22 -6.99 -29.60
N LEU A 197 -5.67 -8.18 -29.38
CA LEU A 197 -5.00 -8.52 -28.11
C LEU A 197 -3.77 -7.65 -27.87
N ASN A 198 -2.96 -7.39 -28.91
CA ASN A 198 -1.81 -6.50 -28.79
C ASN A 198 -2.23 -5.05 -28.48
N TRP A 199 -3.28 -4.56 -29.14
CA TRP A 199 -3.82 -3.24 -28.87
C TRP A 199 -4.30 -3.11 -27.43
N HIS A 200 -5.09 -4.05 -26.93
CA HIS A 200 -5.55 -4.06 -25.53
C HIS A 200 -4.39 -4.26 -24.55
N LEU A 201 -3.38 -5.08 -24.88
CA LEU A 201 -2.20 -5.26 -24.04
C LEU A 201 -1.41 -3.95 -23.90
N GLU A 202 -1.18 -3.24 -25.00
CA GLU A 202 -0.50 -1.94 -25.00
C GLU A 202 -1.34 -0.87 -24.29
N GLU A 203 -2.65 -0.87 -24.49
CA GLU A 203 -3.57 0.05 -23.81
C GLU A 203 -3.61 -0.19 -22.30
N GLN A 204 -3.71 -1.45 -21.85
CA GLN A 204 -3.62 -1.82 -20.43
C GLN A 204 -2.26 -1.45 -19.83
N ARG A 205 -1.16 -1.64 -20.56
CA ARG A 205 0.18 -1.18 -20.14
C ARG A 205 0.24 0.32 -19.97
N LYS A 206 -0.31 1.10 -20.91
CA LYS A 206 -0.38 2.57 -20.83
C LYS A 206 -1.21 3.02 -19.63
N ARG A 207 -2.40 2.43 -19.44
CA ARG A 207 -3.27 2.73 -18.28
C ARG A 207 -2.57 2.46 -16.96
N ARG A 208 -1.99 1.28 -16.78
CA ARG A 208 -1.17 0.94 -15.60
C ARG A 208 -0.01 1.92 -15.41
N ALA A 209 0.64 2.36 -16.49
CA ALA A 209 1.73 3.33 -16.42
C ALA A 209 1.27 4.75 -16.04
N ILE A 210 0.07 5.16 -16.44
CA ILE A 210 -0.56 6.45 -16.09
C ILE A 210 -1.05 6.41 -14.65
N GLU A 211 -1.76 5.37 -14.25
CA GLU A 211 -2.23 5.15 -12.87
C GLU A 211 -1.04 5.16 -11.89
N ALA A 212 0.01 4.38 -12.18
CA ALA A 212 1.23 4.39 -11.38
C ALA A 212 1.91 5.77 -11.33
N CYS A 213 1.81 6.57 -12.39
CA CYS A 213 2.32 7.95 -12.40
C CYS A 213 1.48 8.87 -11.50
N SER A 214 0.15 8.74 -11.56
CA SER A 214 -0.78 9.53 -10.74
C SER A 214 -0.64 9.20 -9.25
N GLU A 215 -0.50 7.91 -8.90
CA GLU A 215 -0.28 7.46 -7.53
C GLU A 215 1.08 7.95 -7.00
N THR A 216 2.13 7.84 -7.81
CA THR A 216 3.46 8.39 -7.48
C THR A 216 3.39 9.89 -7.21
N LYS A 217 2.62 10.62 -8.03
CA LYS A 217 2.43 12.07 -7.86
C LYS A 217 1.69 12.38 -6.57
N ALA A 218 0.60 11.69 -6.28
CA ALA A 218 -0.16 11.87 -5.04
C ALA A 218 0.69 11.59 -3.79
N LYS A 219 1.50 10.52 -3.79
CA LYS A 219 2.46 10.22 -2.70
C LYS A 219 3.50 11.32 -2.54
N MET A 220 4.01 11.90 -3.64
CA MET A 220 4.94 13.04 -3.59
C MET A 220 4.28 14.31 -3.06
N ASP A 221 3.06 14.63 -3.47
CA ASP A 221 2.33 15.81 -3.02
C ASP A 221 2.04 15.71 -1.50
N GLY A 222 1.66 14.53 -1.02
CA GLY A 222 1.53 14.24 0.42
C GLY A 222 2.85 14.41 1.18
N LEU A 223 3.96 13.96 0.60
CA LEU A 223 5.30 14.12 1.17
C LEU A 223 5.69 15.60 1.26
N GLU A 224 5.42 16.39 0.22
CA GLU A 224 5.70 17.83 0.24
C GLU A 224 4.88 18.57 1.31
N LYS A 225 3.62 18.16 1.51
CA LYS A 225 2.77 18.70 2.58
C LYS A 225 3.36 18.44 3.97
N GLU A 226 3.73 17.19 4.28
CA GLU A 226 4.34 16.87 5.58
C GLU A 226 5.72 17.54 5.77
N MET A 227 6.50 17.66 4.69
CA MET A 227 7.78 18.37 4.72
C MET A 227 7.64 19.88 4.95
N SER A 228 6.49 20.48 4.60
CA SER A 228 6.23 21.90 4.86
C SER A 228 6.14 22.21 6.35
N HIS A 229 5.79 21.24 7.19
CA HIS A 229 5.74 21.39 8.65
C HIS A 229 7.12 21.46 9.31
N ILE A 230 8.17 21.04 8.61
CA ILE A 230 9.55 21.12 9.12
C ILE A 230 10.06 22.55 8.86
N VAL A 231 10.33 23.31 9.91
CA VAL A 231 10.98 24.62 9.79
C VAL A 231 12.49 24.43 9.56
N GLY A 232 13.06 25.15 8.60
CA GLY A 232 14.48 25.05 8.25
C GLY A 232 14.87 23.72 7.57
N LEU A 233 16.11 23.26 7.81
CA LEU A 233 16.69 21.98 7.38
C LEU A 233 16.61 21.72 5.85
N ASN A 234 16.96 22.72 5.05
CA ASN A 234 16.87 22.65 3.58
C ASN A 234 17.68 21.49 2.98
N GLU A 235 18.86 21.18 3.53
CA GLU A 235 19.68 20.07 3.05
C GLU A 235 18.99 18.71 3.26
N LEU A 236 18.44 18.47 4.45
CA LEU A 236 17.66 17.27 4.75
C LEU A 236 16.47 17.18 3.79
N LYS A 237 15.73 18.28 3.59
CA LYS A 237 14.59 18.31 2.67
C LYS A 237 14.98 17.92 1.25
N VAL A 238 16.10 18.43 0.73
CA VAL A 238 16.59 18.07 -0.61
C VAL A 238 16.95 16.59 -0.70
N GLN A 239 17.61 16.03 0.32
CA GLN A 239 17.95 14.60 0.35
C GLN A 239 16.70 13.72 0.43
N LEU A 240 15.74 14.08 1.28
CA LEU A 240 14.47 13.36 1.40
C LEU A 240 13.70 13.33 0.08
N ARG A 241 13.60 14.47 -0.63
CA ARG A 241 12.98 14.51 -1.97
C ARG A 241 13.69 13.60 -2.96
N LYS A 242 15.03 13.57 -2.95
CA LYS A 242 15.83 12.69 -3.82
C LYS A 242 15.56 11.21 -3.52
N TRP A 243 15.48 10.83 -2.24
CA TRP A 243 15.19 9.45 -1.84
C TRP A 243 13.76 9.04 -2.19
N ALA A 244 12.77 9.87 -1.82
CA ALA A 244 11.37 9.63 -2.13
C ALA A 244 11.16 9.45 -3.64
N LYS A 245 11.67 10.37 -4.46
CA LYS A 245 11.60 10.26 -5.93
C LYS A 245 12.28 8.99 -6.45
N GLY A 246 13.47 8.68 -5.95
CA GLY A 246 14.20 7.48 -6.36
C GLY A 246 13.46 6.19 -6.04
N MET A 247 12.81 6.13 -4.88
CA MET A 247 12.09 4.96 -4.38
C MET A 247 10.73 4.77 -5.06
N LEU A 248 9.95 5.84 -5.23
CA LEU A 248 8.68 5.79 -5.99
C LEU A 248 8.91 5.38 -7.45
N LEU A 249 10.02 5.82 -8.05
CA LEU A 249 10.39 5.35 -9.38
C LEU A 249 10.77 3.87 -9.41
N ASP A 250 11.36 3.33 -8.34
CA ASP A 250 11.63 1.88 -8.25
C ASP A 250 10.35 1.08 -8.07
N GLU A 251 9.42 1.54 -7.24
CA GLU A 251 8.08 0.95 -7.09
C GLU A 251 7.37 0.91 -8.44
N ARG A 252 7.37 2.03 -9.17
CA ARG A 252 6.83 2.11 -10.53
C ARG A 252 7.52 1.15 -11.51
N ARG A 253 8.85 1.02 -11.46
CA ARG A 253 9.60 0.06 -12.28
C ARG A 253 9.12 -1.37 -12.00
N ARG A 254 8.94 -1.74 -10.73
CA ARG A 254 8.44 -3.07 -10.32
C ARG A 254 6.99 -3.31 -10.76
N ALA A 255 6.12 -2.30 -10.63
CA ALA A 255 4.73 -2.37 -11.09
C ALA A 255 4.63 -2.60 -12.61
N LEU A 256 5.60 -2.10 -13.37
CA LEU A 256 5.74 -2.34 -14.81
C LEU A 256 6.47 -3.66 -15.13
N GLY A 257 6.77 -4.50 -14.13
CA GLY A 257 7.46 -5.78 -14.30
C GLY A 257 8.98 -5.67 -14.54
N LEU A 258 9.59 -4.49 -14.34
CA LEU A 258 11.03 -4.32 -14.43
C LEU A 258 11.71 -4.73 -13.12
N HIS A 259 12.71 -5.59 -13.21
CA HIS A 259 13.49 -6.01 -12.04
C HIS A 259 14.52 -4.94 -11.66
N VAL A 260 14.41 -4.42 -10.45
CA VAL A 260 15.33 -3.43 -9.88
C VAL A 260 15.84 -3.95 -8.55
N GLY A 261 17.15 -3.81 -8.30
CA GLY A 261 17.76 -4.18 -7.02
C GLY A 261 17.16 -3.42 -5.84
N THR A 262 17.28 -4.01 -4.64
CA THR A 262 16.84 -3.38 -3.40
C THR A 262 17.76 -2.22 -3.02
N ARG A 263 17.20 -1.07 -2.64
CA ARG A 263 17.97 0.02 -2.06
C ARG A 263 18.33 -0.32 -0.61
N ARG A 264 19.53 0.08 -0.18
CA ARG A 264 19.90 0.02 1.24
C ARG A 264 19.17 1.13 2.00
N PRO A 265 18.67 0.86 3.22
CA PRO A 265 18.07 1.91 4.04
C PRO A 265 19.10 3.01 4.36
N PRO A 266 18.69 4.29 4.36
CA PRO A 266 19.60 5.38 4.67
C PRO A 266 19.73 5.54 6.20
N HIS A 267 20.68 4.86 6.81
CA HIS A 267 21.06 5.15 8.20
C HIS A 267 21.70 6.53 8.28
N MET A 268 21.38 7.28 9.33
CA MET A 268 21.73 8.70 9.43
C MET A 268 22.13 9.11 10.84
N ALA A 269 22.81 10.25 10.92
CA ALA A 269 23.16 10.91 12.17
C ALA A 269 22.62 12.35 12.20
N PHE A 270 21.96 12.71 13.29
CA PHE A 270 21.41 14.04 13.57
C PHE A 270 22.28 14.75 14.61
N LEU A 271 22.87 15.87 14.21
CA LEU A 271 23.88 16.60 14.98
C LEU A 271 23.37 18.00 15.29
N GLY A 272 23.24 18.38 16.57
CA GLY A 272 22.92 19.77 16.94
C GLY A 272 22.56 19.94 18.40
N ASN A 273 22.25 21.17 18.82
CA ASN A 273 21.93 21.53 20.21
C ASN A 273 20.56 20.99 20.68
N PRO A 274 20.26 20.95 22.00
CA PRO A 274 18.91 20.68 22.49
C PRO A 274 17.87 21.60 21.85
N GLY A 275 16.63 21.14 21.74
CA GLY A 275 15.53 21.97 21.24
C GLY A 275 15.54 22.26 19.74
N THR A 276 16.51 21.76 18.95
CA THR A 276 16.54 21.96 17.49
C THR A 276 15.60 21.03 16.70
N GLY A 277 14.79 20.21 17.38
CA GLY A 277 13.74 19.41 16.75
C GLY A 277 14.17 18.05 16.19
N LYS A 278 15.34 17.51 16.57
CA LYS A 278 15.84 16.19 16.12
C LYS A 278 14.81 15.07 16.26
N THR A 279 14.23 14.93 17.44
CA THR A 279 13.22 13.91 17.75
C THR A 279 11.94 14.11 16.95
N MET A 280 11.47 15.36 16.83
CA MET A 280 10.30 15.70 16.04
C MET A 280 10.49 15.36 14.56
N VAL A 281 11.67 15.69 14.01
CA VAL A 281 12.04 15.36 12.62
C VAL A 281 12.16 13.85 12.41
N ALA A 282 12.64 13.08 13.39
CA ALA A 282 12.66 11.62 13.32
C ALA A 282 11.23 11.04 13.24
N ARG A 283 10.28 11.54 14.04
CA ARG A 283 8.87 11.14 13.99
C ARG A 283 8.21 11.48 12.66
N ILE A 284 8.45 12.69 12.14
CA ILE A 284 7.97 13.08 10.81
C ILE A 284 8.57 12.17 9.75
N LEU A 285 9.87 11.87 9.84
CA LEU A 285 10.55 10.97 8.93
C LEU A 285 9.98 9.54 8.96
N GLY A 286 9.61 9.03 10.13
CA GLY A 286 8.92 7.74 10.27
C GLY A 286 7.65 7.69 9.44
N ARG A 287 6.77 8.69 9.61
CA ARG A 287 5.54 8.82 8.80
C ARG A 287 5.82 8.97 7.31
N LEU A 288 6.80 9.78 6.94
CA LEU A 288 7.18 10.00 5.54
C LEU A 288 7.68 8.71 4.89
N LEU A 289 8.57 7.97 5.55
CA LEU A 289 9.12 6.72 5.03
C LEU A 289 8.05 5.63 4.95
N HIS A 290 7.11 5.60 5.90
CA HIS A 290 5.96 4.70 5.85
C HIS A 290 5.01 5.03 4.68
N MET A 291 4.67 6.31 4.50
CA MET A 291 3.79 6.77 3.42
C MET A 291 4.35 6.48 2.02
N VAL A 292 5.67 6.53 1.86
CA VAL A 292 6.35 6.15 0.60
C VAL A 292 6.53 4.63 0.47
N GLY A 293 6.13 3.83 1.47
CA GLY A 293 6.20 2.37 1.46
C GLY A 293 7.60 1.80 1.71
N ILE A 294 8.50 2.59 2.29
CA ILE A 294 9.88 2.18 2.62
C ILE A 294 9.90 1.39 3.92
N LEU A 295 9.15 1.86 4.91
CA LEU A 295 8.99 1.22 6.20
C LEU A 295 7.60 0.60 6.31
N PRO A 296 7.49 -0.66 6.77
CA PRO A 296 6.21 -1.28 7.08
C PRO A 296 5.35 -0.48 8.06
N THR A 297 5.99 0.27 8.96
CA THR A 297 5.33 1.07 10.01
C THR A 297 5.94 2.47 10.10
N ASP A 298 5.17 3.44 10.58
CA ASP A 298 5.63 4.78 10.92
C ASP A 298 6.25 4.89 12.32
N LYS A 299 6.36 3.75 13.03
CA LYS A 299 6.81 3.67 14.41
C LYS A 299 8.24 4.18 14.55
N VAL A 300 8.43 5.10 15.49
CA VAL A 300 9.76 5.55 15.94
C VAL A 300 9.95 5.12 17.38
N THR A 301 10.93 4.24 17.59
CA THR A 301 11.33 3.77 18.92
C THR A 301 12.50 4.61 19.39
N GLU A 302 12.24 5.53 20.30
CA GLU A 302 13.25 6.38 20.94
C GLU A 302 13.92 5.59 22.06
N VAL A 303 15.25 5.59 22.07
CA VAL A 303 16.06 4.88 23.06
C VAL A 303 17.22 5.76 23.52
N GLN A 304 17.54 5.66 24.81
CA GLN A 304 18.72 6.26 25.42
C GLN A 304 19.64 5.18 25.98
N ARG A 305 20.81 5.57 26.51
CA ARG A 305 21.78 4.65 27.13
C ARG A 305 21.12 3.75 28.19
N THR A 306 20.23 4.30 29.01
CA THR A 306 19.51 3.57 30.07
C THR A 306 18.60 2.47 29.53
N ASP A 307 18.10 2.61 28.30
CA ASP A 307 17.21 1.63 27.67
C ASP A 307 17.96 0.49 27.00
N LEU A 308 19.23 0.72 26.64
CA LEU A 308 20.06 -0.22 25.89
C LEU A 308 21.03 -0.98 26.79
N VAL A 309 21.66 -0.28 27.74
CA VAL A 309 22.71 -0.82 28.58
C VAL A 309 22.13 -1.44 29.85
N GLY A 310 22.58 -2.65 30.19
CA GLY A 310 22.21 -3.35 31.42
C GLY A 310 23.06 -2.93 32.62
N GLU A 311 22.51 -3.08 33.83
CA GLU A 311 23.22 -2.81 35.09
C GLU A 311 24.26 -3.90 35.42
N PHE A 312 24.11 -5.09 34.84
CA PHE A 312 24.95 -6.26 35.10
C PHE A 312 25.56 -6.81 33.82
N VAL A 313 26.74 -7.45 33.96
CA VAL A 313 27.45 -8.13 32.86
C VAL A 313 26.50 -9.07 32.11
N GLY A 314 26.48 -9.00 30.78
CA GLY A 314 25.70 -9.91 29.93
C GLY A 314 24.22 -9.54 29.78
N HIS A 315 23.73 -8.50 30.47
CA HIS A 315 22.36 -8.02 30.28
C HIS A 315 22.21 -7.06 29.08
N THR A 316 23.30 -6.42 28.65
CA THR A 316 23.29 -5.37 27.61
C THR A 316 22.88 -5.89 26.24
N GLY A 317 23.51 -6.94 25.71
CA GLY A 317 23.15 -7.53 24.42
C GLY A 317 21.67 -7.92 24.32
N PRO A 318 21.10 -8.73 25.23
CA PRO A 318 19.67 -9.07 25.22
C PRO A 318 18.74 -7.86 25.32
N LYS A 319 19.07 -6.88 26.17
CA LYS A 319 18.27 -5.67 26.36
C LYS A 319 18.25 -4.82 25.09
N THR A 320 19.40 -4.66 24.45
CA THR A 320 19.54 -3.96 23.16
C THR A 320 18.79 -4.69 22.03
N ARG A 321 18.95 -6.01 21.91
CA ARG A 321 18.21 -6.81 20.92
C ARG A 321 16.70 -6.70 21.06
N ARG A 322 16.18 -6.69 22.28
CA ARG A 322 14.74 -6.51 22.52
C ARG A 322 14.25 -5.17 21.98
N LYS A 323 14.99 -4.09 22.21
CA LYS A 323 14.66 -2.76 21.68
C LYS A 323 14.77 -2.68 20.16
N ILE A 324 15.75 -3.37 19.57
CA ILE A 324 15.86 -3.49 18.11
C ILE A 324 14.65 -4.23 17.53
N GLN A 325 14.23 -5.34 18.15
CA GLN A 325 13.03 -6.09 17.72
C GLN A 325 11.75 -5.26 17.84
N GLU A 326 11.61 -4.48 18.93
CA GLU A 326 10.50 -3.54 19.09
C GLU A 326 10.46 -2.47 17.98
N ALA A 327 11.60 -2.16 17.37
CA ALA A 327 11.77 -1.16 16.33
C ALA A 327 11.81 -1.75 14.91
N GLU A 328 11.70 -3.07 14.73
CA GLU A 328 11.66 -3.70 13.42
C GLU A 328 10.48 -3.18 12.58
N GLY A 329 10.75 -2.93 11.29
CA GLY A 329 9.78 -2.34 10.38
C GLY A 329 9.56 -0.83 10.57
N GLY A 330 10.32 -0.18 11.45
CA GLY A 330 10.25 1.25 11.73
C GLY A 330 11.64 1.91 11.86
N ILE A 331 11.70 2.94 12.70
CA ILE A 331 12.93 3.69 13.01
C ILE A 331 13.36 3.41 14.46
N LEU A 332 14.64 3.11 14.65
CA LEU A 332 15.32 3.17 15.95
C LEU A 332 16.04 4.51 16.08
N PHE A 333 15.57 5.36 16.98
CA PHE A 333 16.15 6.66 17.26
C PHE A 333 16.99 6.59 18.53
N VAL A 334 18.31 6.60 18.39
CA VAL A 334 19.26 6.53 19.50
C VAL A 334 19.65 7.94 19.91
N ASP A 335 19.04 8.44 20.98
CA ASP A 335 19.32 9.77 21.49
C ASP A 335 20.59 9.79 22.35
N GLU A 336 21.30 10.91 22.27
CA GLU A 336 22.62 11.10 22.88
C GLU A 336 23.58 9.91 22.69
N ALA A 337 23.66 9.40 21.44
CA ALA A 337 24.37 8.16 21.12
C ALA A 337 25.85 8.15 21.55
N TYR A 338 26.49 9.33 21.67
CA TYR A 338 27.84 9.48 22.19
C TYR A 338 28.01 8.98 23.63
N ARG A 339 26.93 8.86 24.40
CA ARG A 339 26.96 8.28 25.75
C ARG A 339 27.25 6.79 25.72
N LEU A 340 27.04 6.09 24.61
CA LEU A 340 27.36 4.67 24.47
C LEU A 340 28.87 4.42 24.33
N ILE A 341 29.66 5.48 24.09
CA ILE A 341 31.12 5.38 23.98
C ILE A 341 31.77 5.90 25.26
N PRO A 342 32.69 5.14 25.86
CA PRO A 342 33.37 5.55 27.09
C PRO A 342 34.16 6.85 26.89
N MET A 343 34.08 7.76 27.87
CA MET A 343 34.79 9.04 27.83
C MET A 343 36.27 8.95 28.22
N GLN A 344 36.70 7.87 28.88
CA GLN A 344 38.07 7.68 29.36
C GLN A 344 38.50 6.21 29.19
N LYS A 345 39.80 5.98 28.93
CA LYS A 345 40.43 4.66 28.79
C LYS A 345 40.67 3.93 30.13
N ALA A 346 40.03 4.32 31.23
CA ALA A 346 40.36 3.81 32.55
C ALA A 346 39.16 3.17 33.26
N ASP A 347 39.31 1.88 33.51
CA ASP A 347 38.79 1.04 34.60
C ASP A 347 37.29 0.84 34.87
N ASP A 348 36.37 1.50 34.16
CA ASP A 348 34.95 1.15 34.32
C ASP A 348 34.48 0.18 33.23
N LYS A 349 33.77 -0.88 33.61
CA LYS A 349 33.24 -1.90 32.69
C LYS A 349 32.11 -1.29 31.85
N ASP A 350 32.46 -0.49 30.85
CA ASP A 350 31.48 0.23 30.05
C ASP A 350 30.87 -0.67 28.98
N TYR A 351 29.72 -1.28 29.30
CA TYR A 351 28.96 -2.12 28.37
C TYR A 351 28.30 -1.32 27.22
N GLY A 352 28.46 0.00 27.16
CA GLY A 352 27.89 0.83 26.09
C GLY A 352 28.37 0.45 24.69
N LEU A 353 29.62 0.01 24.55
CA LEU A 353 30.18 -0.42 23.27
C LEU A 353 29.48 -1.68 22.73
N GLU A 354 29.16 -2.63 23.61
CA GLU A 354 28.42 -3.85 23.26
C GLU A 354 27.06 -3.52 22.64
N ALA A 355 26.34 -2.54 23.21
CA ALA A 355 25.06 -2.09 22.66
C ALA A 355 25.21 -1.45 21.26
N LEU A 356 26.26 -0.65 21.06
CA LEU A 356 26.53 -0.02 19.76
C LEU A 356 26.86 -1.06 18.68
N GLU A 357 27.68 -2.07 19.02
CA GLU A 357 28.03 -3.16 18.11
C GLU A 357 26.81 -4.00 17.72
N GLU A 358 25.92 -4.29 18.67
CA GLU A 358 24.68 -5.01 18.40
C GLU A 358 23.78 -4.24 17.43
N ILE A 359 23.61 -2.92 17.62
CA ILE A 359 22.86 -2.05 16.69
C ILE A 359 23.52 -2.07 15.31
N MET A 360 24.85 -2.01 15.24
CA MET A 360 25.58 -2.02 13.97
C MET A 360 25.45 -3.35 13.21
N SER A 361 25.25 -4.46 13.92
CA SER A 361 25.09 -5.80 13.33
C SER A 361 23.80 -5.92 12.51
N VAL A 362 22.74 -5.21 12.91
CA VAL A 362 21.41 -5.30 12.29
C VAL A 362 21.18 -4.28 11.17
N MET A 363 22.05 -3.29 11.02
CA MET A 363 21.93 -2.25 9.97
C MET A 363 21.99 -2.84 8.56
N ASP A 364 22.76 -3.92 8.35
CA ASP A 364 22.89 -4.56 7.04
C ASP A 364 21.67 -5.43 6.68
N SER A 365 20.76 -5.70 7.63
CA SER A 365 19.58 -6.57 7.43
C SER A 365 18.47 -5.93 6.59
N GLY A 366 18.44 -4.60 6.51
CA GLY A 366 17.41 -3.85 5.78
C GLY A 366 16.06 -3.71 6.49
N LYS A 367 15.88 -4.31 7.68
CA LYS A 367 14.58 -4.33 8.39
C LYS A 367 14.29 -3.10 9.24
N ILE A 368 15.27 -2.23 9.42
CA ILE A 368 15.22 -1.11 10.35
C ILE A 368 16.01 0.07 9.80
N VAL A 369 15.53 1.29 10.04
CA VAL A 369 16.30 2.51 9.84
C VAL A 369 16.81 2.98 11.20
N VAL A 370 18.10 3.32 11.28
CA VAL A 370 18.71 3.77 12.53
C VAL A 370 19.11 5.23 12.39
N ILE A 371 18.71 6.04 13.36
CA ILE A 371 19.06 7.45 13.47
C ILE A 371 19.83 7.64 14.77
N PHE A 372 21.09 8.05 14.67
CA PHE A 372 21.91 8.42 15.82
C PHE A 372 21.81 9.92 16.06
N ALA A 373 21.33 10.35 17.22
CA ALA A 373 21.20 11.75 17.56
C ALA A 373 22.17 12.18 18.68
N GLY A 374 22.59 13.43 18.64
CA GLY A 374 23.37 14.02 19.72
C GLY A 374 23.93 15.40 19.40
N TYR A 375 24.72 15.93 20.33
CA TYR A 375 25.45 17.18 20.16
C TYR A 375 26.59 17.02 19.16
N SER A 376 26.79 18.07 18.35
CA SER A 376 27.75 18.05 17.24
C SER A 376 29.17 17.69 17.68
N GLU A 377 29.67 18.28 18.78
CA GLU A 377 31.04 18.01 19.26
C GLU A 377 31.23 16.61 19.85
N PRO A 378 30.42 16.15 20.84
CA PRO A 378 30.49 14.78 21.34
C PRO A 378 30.34 13.70 20.27
N MET A 379 29.49 13.91 19.26
CA MET A 379 29.27 12.94 18.19
C MET A 379 30.46 12.81 17.24
N LYS A 380 31.32 13.84 17.09
CA LYS A 380 32.57 13.68 16.31
C LYS A 380 33.45 12.57 16.88
N ARG A 381 33.46 12.38 18.20
CA ARG A 381 34.19 11.28 18.84
C ARG A 381 33.64 9.92 18.44
N VAL A 382 32.32 9.79 18.35
CA VAL A 382 31.66 8.55 17.87
C VAL A 382 32.12 8.17 16.48
N ILE A 383 32.18 9.18 15.61
CA ILE A 383 32.59 9.04 14.21
C ILE A 383 34.06 8.63 14.12
N THR A 384 34.94 9.18 14.97
CA THR A 384 36.38 8.87 14.95
C THR A 384 36.73 7.55 15.64
N SER A 385 36.01 7.19 16.71
CA SER A 385 36.34 6.01 17.52
C SER A 385 35.87 4.69 16.92
N ASN A 386 34.95 4.71 15.94
CA ASN A 386 34.41 3.49 15.35
C ASN A 386 34.44 3.57 13.81
N GLU A 387 35.45 2.96 13.18
CA GLU A 387 35.58 2.93 11.71
C GLU A 387 34.38 2.27 11.01
N GLY A 388 33.70 1.34 11.68
CA GLY A 388 32.51 0.68 11.16
C GLY A 388 31.28 1.59 11.11
N PHE A 389 31.25 2.66 11.90
CA PHE A 389 30.14 3.61 11.97
C PHE A 389 29.99 4.37 10.65
N CYS A 390 31.07 4.98 10.15
CA CYS A 390 31.08 5.75 8.90
C CYS A 390 30.79 4.91 7.65
N ARG A 391 31.06 3.60 7.69
CA ARG A 391 30.74 2.69 6.58
C ARG A 391 29.24 2.48 6.42
N ARG A 392 28.48 2.52 7.52
CA ARG A 392 27.03 2.24 7.53
C ARG A 392 26.20 3.51 7.61
N VAL A 393 26.64 4.50 8.38
CA VAL A 393 26.03 5.83 8.51
C VAL A 393 26.72 6.78 7.53
N THR A 394 26.09 6.98 6.38
CA THR A 394 26.67 7.82 5.29
C THR A 394 26.07 9.22 5.22
N LYS A 395 25.08 9.51 6.08
CA LYS A 395 24.28 10.74 6.03
C LYS A 395 24.34 11.44 7.37
N PHE A 396 24.94 12.63 7.37
CA PHE A 396 25.06 13.48 8.55
C PHE A 396 24.25 14.74 8.30
N PHE A 397 23.34 15.05 9.21
CA PHE A 397 22.49 16.24 9.13
C PHE A 397 22.75 17.13 10.33
N HIS A 398 23.12 18.38 10.03
CA HIS A 398 23.38 19.40 11.04
C HIS A 398 22.09 20.21 11.28
N PHE A 399 21.66 20.20 12.54
CA PHE A 399 20.52 20.94 13.07
C PHE A 399 21.07 22.20 13.72
N ASN A 400 21.08 23.28 12.94
CA ASN A 400 21.50 24.60 13.40
C ASN A 400 20.45 25.17 14.36
N ASP A 401 20.88 26.13 15.17
CA ASP A 401 19.99 26.88 16.04
C ASP A 401 19.00 27.71 15.21
N PHE A 402 17.77 27.84 15.70
CA PHE A 402 16.72 28.56 15.01
C PHE A 402 16.94 30.07 15.12
N ASN A 403 16.71 30.79 14.04
CA ASN A 403 16.59 32.25 14.10
C ASN A 403 15.20 32.66 14.63
N SER A 404 15.05 33.94 15.00
CA SER A 404 13.81 34.44 15.61
C SER A 404 12.58 34.29 14.71
N LYS A 405 12.75 34.37 13.38
CA LYS A 405 11.67 34.12 12.41
C LYS A 405 11.26 32.65 12.38
N GLU A 406 12.24 31.73 12.44
CA GLU A 406 11.99 30.29 12.51
C GLU A 406 11.31 29.91 13.84
N LEU A 407 11.71 30.52 14.96
CA LEU A 407 11.04 30.32 16.25
C LEU A 407 9.59 30.82 16.22
N ALA A 408 9.34 31.99 15.65
CA ALA A 408 7.97 32.50 15.44
C ALA A 408 7.14 31.59 14.53
N GLN A 409 7.74 31.00 13.49
CA GLN A 409 7.07 29.99 12.65
C GLN A 409 6.69 28.74 13.45
N ILE A 410 7.61 28.22 14.27
CA ILE A 410 7.34 27.05 15.12
C ILE A 410 6.21 27.37 16.10
N PHE A 411 6.20 28.57 16.69
CA PHE A 411 5.12 29.03 17.58
C PHE A 411 3.76 29.01 16.88
N HIS A 412 3.66 29.62 15.69
CA HIS A 412 2.43 29.60 14.87
C HIS A 412 1.98 28.18 14.49
N ILE A 413 2.92 27.30 14.11
CA ILE A 413 2.60 25.91 13.78
C ILE A 413 2.01 25.18 14.99
N LYS A 414 2.55 25.41 16.20
CA LYS A 414 2.03 24.81 17.44
C LYS A 414 0.66 25.37 17.83
N MET A 415 0.44 26.67 17.65
CA MET A 415 -0.87 27.31 17.90
C MET A 415 -1.96 26.87 16.90
N ASN A 416 -1.58 26.53 15.67
CA ASN A 416 -2.55 26.06 14.67
C ASN A 416 -2.82 24.54 14.75
N ASN A 417 -1.90 23.76 15.31
CA ASN A 417 -2.02 22.30 15.46
C ASN A 417 -2.32 21.90 16.91
N LEU A 418 -3.32 22.53 17.53
CA LEU A 418 -3.75 22.21 18.89
C LEU A 418 -4.57 20.91 18.90
N SER A 419 -4.02 19.86 19.51
CA SER A 419 -4.73 18.62 19.80
C SER A 419 -5.48 18.73 21.13
N GLU A 420 -6.48 17.88 21.40
CA GLU A 420 -7.23 17.89 22.67
C GLU A 420 -6.35 17.75 23.93
N GLY A 421 -5.12 17.24 23.80
CA GLY A 421 -4.12 17.16 24.87
C GLY A 421 -3.14 18.34 24.97
N SER A 422 -3.28 19.37 24.13
CA SER A 422 -2.37 20.52 24.10
C SER A 422 -2.76 21.57 25.15
N LEU A 423 -1.77 22.21 25.79
CA LEU A 423 -1.96 23.19 26.87
C LEU A 423 -2.88 24.37 26.51
N LEU A 424 -2.90 24.72 25.23
CA LEU A 424 -3.65 25.84 24.66
C LEU A 424 -4.82 25.38 23.78
N TYR A 425 -5.32 24.14 23.94
CA TYR A 425 -6.48 23.67 23.18
C TYR A 425 -7.68 24.63 23.38
N GLY A 426 -8.21 25.14 22.27
CA GLY A 426 -9.33 26.10 22.25
C GLY A 426 -8.92 27.58 22.25
N PHE A 427 -7.65 27.91 22.52
CA PHE A 427 -7.15 29.29 22.49
C PHE A 427 -6.78 29.74 21.07
N LYS A 428 -6.86 31.06 20.83
CA LYS A 428 -6.53 31.69 19.54
C LYS A 428 -5.58 32.86 19.76
N LEU A 429 -4.81 33.19 18.72
CA LEU A 429 -3.99 34.39 18.69
C LEU A 429 -4.81 35.57 18.16
N HIS A 430 -4.60 36.76 18.75
CA HIS A 430 -5.13 38.00 18.22
C HIS A 430 -4.57 38.31 16.81
N SER A 431 -5.29 39.09 16.00
CA SER A 431 -4.87 39.45 14.64
C SER A 431 -3.52 40.17 14.57
N ASP A 432 -3.13 40.82 15.67
CA ASP A 432 -1.88 41.59 15.76
C ASP A 432 -0.65 40.69 15.99
N CYS A 433 -0.86 39.42 16.36
CA CYS A 433 0.19 38.43 16.57
C CYS A 433 0.68 37.85 15.24
N SER A 434 1.11 38.71 14.31
CA SER A 434 1.72 38.29 13.05
C SER A 434 3.06 37.59 13.26
N LEU A 435 3.51 36.83 12.27
CA LEU A 435 4.79 36.14 12.32
C LEU A 435 5.94 37.14 12.52
N GLU A 436 5.86 38.29 11.85
CA GLU A 436 6.83 39.38 11.96
C GLU A 436 6.81 40.03 13.35
N ALA A 437 5.62 40.24 13.93
CA ALA A 437 5.47 40.85 15.26
C ALA A 437 6.10 39.95 16.35
N ILE A 438 5.78 38.65 16.31
CA ILE A 438 6.35 37.67 17.25
C ILE A 438 7.86 37.54 17.06
N ALA A 439 8.35 37.53 15.82
CA ALA A 439 9.79 37.44 15.56
C ALA A 439 10.55 38.66 16.09
N ALA A 440 10.02 39.87 15.87
CA ALA A 440 10.61 41.11 16.38
C ALA A 440 10.60 41.15 17.91
N MET A 441 9.51 40.66 18.52
CA MET A 441 9.37 40.55 19.96
C MET A 441 10.40 39.57 20.56
N ILE A 442 10.56 38.38 19.96
CA ILE A 442 11.60 37.41 20.38
C ILE A 442 13.00 38.04 20.29
N GLU A 443 13.29 38.82 19.24
CA GLU A 443 14.59 39.49 19.11
C GLU A 443 14.83 40.54 20.20
N ARG A 444 13.78 41.28 20.59
CA ARG A 444 13.87 42.37 21.57
C ARG A 444 13.98 41.85 23.00
N GLU A 445 13.19 40.85 23.36
CA GLU A 445 13.04 40.38 24.76
C GLU A 445 14.03 39.27 25.15
N THR A 446 14.77 38.68 24.20
CA THR A 446 15.71 37.58 24.48
C THR A 446 17.13 37.85 24.00
N THR A 447 18.11 37.23 24.66
CA THR A 447 19.51 37.27 24.20
C THR A 447 19.80 36.17 23.18
N GLU A 448 20.81 36.38 22.34
CA GLU A 448 21.25 35.36 21.36
C GLU A 448 21.69 34.06 22.04
N LYS A 449 22.29 34.16 23.24
CA LYS A 449 22.71 32.99 24.04
C LYS A 449 21.51 32.16 24.49
N GLN A 450 20.48 32.80 25.08
CA GLN A 450 19.26 32.12 25.52
C GLN A 450 18.56 31.41 24.35
N ARG A 451 18.46 32.07 23.19
CA ARG A 451 17.85 31.47 21.98
C ARG A 451 18.59 30.22 21.52
N LYS A 452 19.93 30.23 21.52
CA LYS A 452 20.75 29.06 21.10
C LYS A 452 20.72 27.91 22.11
N GLU A 453 20.61 28.19 23.39
CA GLU A 453 20.57 27.15 24.43
C GLU A 453 19.21 26.45 24.48
N THR A 454 18.11 27.20 24.28
CA THR A 454 16.75 26.67 24.46
C THR A 454 16.04 26.33 23.15
N ASN A 455 16.36 27.00 22.04
CA ASN A 455 15.78 26.79 20.70
C ASN A 455 14.26 26.60 20.73
N GLY A 456 13.73 25.49 20.20
CA GLY A 456 12.29 25.18 20.23
C GLY A 456 11.71 25.01 21.63
N GLY A 457 12.54 24.76 22.65
CA GLY A 457 12.13 24.79 24.05
C GLY A 457 11.73 26.20 24.52
N LEU A 458 12.31 27.25 23.95
CA LEU A 458 11.87 28.63 24.20
C LEU A 458 10.40 28.80 23.80
N VAL A 459 10.02 28.25 22.65
CA VAL A 459 8.64 28.29 22.16
C VAL A 459 7.70 27.55 23.11
N ASP A 460 8.10 26.41 23.66
CA ASP A 460 7.31 25.70 24.66
C ASP A 460 7.09 26.55 25.92
N THR A 461 8.12 27.21 26.42
CA THR A 461 8.01 28.14 27.55
C THR A 461 7.10 29.33 27.23
N MET A 462 7.23 29.90 26.02
CA MET A 462 6.35 30.99 25.58
C MET A 462 4.88 30.59 25.58
N LEU A 463 4.55 29.38 25.12
CA LEU A 463 3.16 28.89 25.09
C LEU A 463 2.59 28.70 26.50
N VAL A 464 3.40 28.22 27.45
CA VAL A 464 3.00 28.09 28.86
C VAL A 464 2.71 29.47 29.45
N ASN A 465 3.67 30.40 29.32
CA ASN A 465 3.56 31.73 29.91
C ASN A 465 2.43 32.56 29.28
N ALA A 466 2.14 32.35 27.99
CA ALA A 466 1.05 33.04 27.29
C ALA A 466 -0.30 32.85 28.00
N ARG A 467 -0.58 31.62 28.46
CA ARG A 467 -1.82 31.32 29.18
C ARG A 467 -1.85 31.98 30.54
N GLU A 468 -0.77 31.87 31.31
CA GLU A 468 -0.68 32.45 32.64
C GLU A 468 -0.87 33.97 32.58
N ASN A 469 -0.31 34.64 31.57
CA ASN A 469 -0.47 36.08 31.40
C ASN A 469 -1.84 36.50 30.88
N LEU A 470 -2.47 35.70 30.02
CA LEU A 470 -3.86 35.90 29.65
C LEU A 470 -4.75 35.83 30.90
N ASP A 471 -4.57 34.80 31.73
CA ASP A 471 -5.33 34.61 32.97
C ASP A 471 -5.09 35.78 33.96
N LEU A 472 -3.89 36.38 33.98
CA LEU A 472 -3.57 37.58 34.77
C LEU A 472 -4.19 38.86 34.21
N ARG A 473 -4.32 38.98 32.88
CA ARG A 473 -4.92 40.15 32.21
C ARG A 473 -6.44 40.19 32.37
N LEU A 474 -7.09 39.02 32.41
CA LEU A 474 -8.54 38.90 32.47
C LEU A 474 -9.09 39.28 33.86
N SER A 475 -10.19 40.04 33.85
CA SER A 475 -10.99 40.27 35.06
C SER A 475 -11.89 39.07 35.36
N PHE A 476 -12.14 38.79 36.64
CA PHE A 476 -13.13 37.78 37.07
C PHE A 476 -14.54 38.06 36.54
N ASP A 477 -14.84 39.31 36.18
CA ASP A 477 -16.14 39.72 35.63
C ASP A 477 -16.20 39.62 34.09
N CYS A 478 -15.15 39.10 33.42
CA CYS A 478 -15.14 38.93 31.96
C CYS A 478 -16.13 37.82 31.54
N ILE A 479 -17.11 38.21 30.72
CA ILE A 479 -18.15 37.31 30.19
C ILE A 479 -17.95 37.08 28.68
N ASP A 480 -17.08 37.84 28.03
CA ASP A 480 -16.83 37.72 26.60
C ASP A 480 -16.04 36.43 26.31
N THR A 481 -16.71 35.48 25.67
CA THR A 481 -16.14 34.19 25.31
C THR A 481 -14.98 34.28 24.32
N GLU A 482 -14.92 35.33 23.49
CA GLU A 482 -13.79 35.53 22.58
C GLU A 482 -12.57 36.07 23.33
N GLU A 483 -12.77 37.02 24.24
CA GLU A 483 -11.69 37.61 25.03
C GLU A 483 -11.03 36.58 25.96
N LEU A 484 -11.83 35.71 26.60
CA LEU A 484 -11.36 34.62 27.48
C LEU A 484 -10.42 33.61 26.78
N LEU A 485 -10.46 33.54 25.44
CA LEU A 485 -9.69 32.58 24.65
C LEU A 485 -8.65 33.24 23.74
N THR A 486 -8.55 34.57 23.73
CA THR A 486 -7.68 35.31 22.80
C THR A 486 -6.42 35.82 23.47
N ILE A 487 -5.29 35.24 23.08
CA ILE A 487 -3.95 35.63 23.52
C ILE A 487 -3.46 36.81 22.65
N THR A 488 -3.02 37.89 23.29
CA THR A 488 -2.49 39.09 22.63
C THR A 488 -0.96 39.12 22.63
N LEU A 489 -0.37 40.09 21.91
CA LEU A 489 1.08 40.27 21.89
C LEU A 489 1.63 40.68 23.27
N GLU A 490 0.85 41.44 24.04
CA GLU A 490 1.23 41.88 25.40
C GLU A 490 1.38 40.70 26.36
N ASP A 491 0.50 39.70 26.27
CA ASP A 491 0.57 38.47 27.08
C ASP A 491 1.88 37.69 26.79
N LEU A 492 2.30 37.68 25.52
CA LEU A 492 3.53 37.02 25.08
C LEU A 492 4.78 37.80 25.52
N GLU A 493 4.73 39.13 25.42
CA GLU A 493 5.81 40.02 25.85
C GLU A 493 6.07 39.92 27.35
N ALA A 494 5.01 39.99 28.16
CA ALA A 494 5.10 39.83 29.62
C ALA A 494 5.75 38.49 30.01
N GLY A 495 5.45 37.42 29.27
CA GLY A 495 5.98 36.08 29.53
C GLY A 495 7.45 35.93 29.24
N LEU A 496 7.99 36.68 28.28
CA LEU A 496 9.41 36.67 27.94
C LEU A 496 10.24 37.63 28.80
N GLY A 497 9.65 38.75 29.24
CA GLY A 497 10.29 39.66 30.20
C GLY A 497 10.62 39.01 31.55
N LEU A 498 9.91 37.94 31.92
CA LEU A 498 10.20 37.14 33.13
C LEU A 498 11.38 36.17 32.94
N LEU A 499 11.74 35.83 31.70
CA LEU A 499 12.85 34.92 31.38
C LEU A 499 14.19 35.66 31.21
N SER A 500 14.15 36.98 31.08
CA SER A 500 15.31 37.85 30.88
C SER A 500 15.88 38.44 32.19
N GLN A 501 15.19 38.24 33.33
CA GLN A 501 15.69 38.48 34.69
C GLN A 501 16.42 37.26 35.23
#